data_AF-A0A3E0WPJ7-F1
#
_entry.id   AF-A0A3E0WPJ7-F1
#
_cell.length_a   1.000
_cell.length_b   1.000
_cell.length_c   1.000
_cell.angle_alpha   90.00
_cell.angle_beta   90.00
_cell.angle_gamma   90.00
#
_symmetry.space_group_name_H-M   'P 1'
#
loop_
_entity.id
_entity.type
_entity.pdbx_description
1 polymer ?
#
loop_
_entity_poly.entity_id
_entity_poly.type
_entity_poly.pdbx_seq_one_letter_code
_entity_poly.pdbx_strand_id
1 'polypeptide(L)'
;MNSGSDNGGRLFRLACCALAALLTGTMGGCSSRAPADYAAAWPQRCVELKRDLGDEPSLAVTLSDPAAVPQTPQEAWVLNVGGFAVPVPPAAYDRLLIRSKGQFQGARLDDVLMLVAPTGHSVFIGLMPGFETTEDAFATVDWTQESGPRSTKAGKQATAAIWGGPVSFAEMAWAGYLGAPDDLSCRADRWQDEARLAFGLILKRVGSGELLAAYPMPAHEHAVLTLHAIDEGWDWQVLVPAAAGEHALQIHLRLPSSAEEASLGLAIAQPDRINPLASPVWLQALQEAIDSNRPTAWRALLPALEQAGFRSADRERLEVFVESRFGDDD
;
A
#
# COMPACT_ATOMS: atom_id res chain seq x y z
N MET A 1 17.11 -11.02 16.54
CA MET A 1 15.96 -10.45 15.80
C MET A 1 16.37 -9.06 15.36
N ASN A 2 16.88 -8.98 14.14
CA ASN A 2 17.54 -7.80 13.60
C ASN A 2 16.52 -6.74 13.16
N SER A 3 16.92 -5.49 13.38
CA SER A 3 16.23 -4.25 13.04
C SER A 3 16.00 -4.10 11.53
N GLY A 4 14.83 -4.54 11.04
CA GLY A 4 14.28 -4.19 9.72
C GLY A 4 13.35 -2.96 9.75
N SER A 5 13.48 -2.10 10.76
CA SER A 5 12.43 -1.18 11.22
C SER A 5 12.37 0.19 10.51
N ASP A 6 13.20 0.46 9.50
CA ASP A 6 13.29 1.81 8.91
C ASP A 6 13.25 1.81 7.37
N ASN A 7 12.90 0.67 6.75
CA ASN A 7 13.09 0.49 5.31
C ASN A 7 12.04 1.20 4.45
N GLY A 8 10.73 1.15 4.72
CA GLY A 8 9.72 1.71 3.79
C GLY A 8 9.83 3.22 3.57
N GLY A 9 9.98 3.98 4.66
CA GLY A 9 10.26 5.41 4.61
C GLY A 9 11.62 5.70 3.96
N ARG A 10 12.70 5.04 4.39
CA ARG A 10 14.03 5.21 3.78
C ARG A 10 14.06 4.81 2.31
N LEU A 11 13.27 3.84 1.88
CA LEU A 11 13.25 3.34 0.51
C LEU A 11 12.49 4.30 -0.41
N PHE A 12 11.35 4.87 0.01
CA PHE A 12 10.71 5.98 -0.74
C PHE A 12 11.64 7.20 -0.81
N ARG A 13 12.34 7.48 0.30
CA ARG A 13 13.34 8.56 0.40
C ARG A 13 14.59 8.30 -0.45
N LEU A 14 15.05 7.06 -0.54
CA LEU A 14 16.16 6.61 -1.39
C LEU A 14 15.75 6.56 -2.87
N ALA A 15 14.50 6.21 -3.19
CA ALA A 15 13.93 6.30 -4.51
C ALA A 15 13.91 7.76 -4.99
N CYS A 16 13.41 8.70 -4.18
CA CYS A 16 13.45 10.13 -4.51
C CYS A 16 14.89 10.67 -4.62
N CYS A 17 15.83 10.21 -3.77
CA CYS A 17 17.24 10.61 -3.85
C CYS A 17 17.99 10.00 -5.05
N ALA A 18 17.74 8.73 -5.38
CA ALA A 18 18.30 8.05 -6.55
C ALA A 18 17.75 8.67 -7.83
N LEU A 19 16.45 8.99 -7.86
CA LEU A 19 15.78 9.70 -8.93
C LEU A 19 16.31 11.14 -9.07
N ALA A 20 16.49 11.87 -7.97
CA ALA A 20 17.13 13.19 -7.99
C ALA A 20 18.58 13.10 -8.47
N ALA A 21 19.35 12.09 -8.06
CA ALA A 21 20.73 11.89 -8.53
C ALA A 21 20.77 11.53 -10.03
N LEU A 22 19.88 10.66 -10.49
CA LEU A 22 19.72 10.27 -11.89
C LEU A 22 19.25 11.44 -12.76
N LEU A 23 18.42 12.34 -12.23
CA LEU A 23 17.80 13.42 -13.00
C LEU A 23 18.48 14.79 -12.86
N THR A 24 19.21 15.06 -11.78
CA THR A 24 19.83 16.38 -11.56
C THR A 24 21.28 16.44 -12.01
N GLY A 25 21.99 15.31 -12.12
CA GLY A 25 23.41 15.32 -12.43
C GLY A 25 24.22 16.04 -11.35
N THR A 26 25.44 15.58 -11.11
CA THR A 26 26.31 16.25 -10.15
C THR A 26 26.62 17.69 -10.60
N MET A 27 26.54 18.61 -9.63
CA MET A 27 27.07 20.00 -9.60
C MET A 27 26.18 21.16 -10.09
N GLY A 28 25.72 21.93 -9.10
CA GLY A 28 26.00 23.37 -9.05
C GLY A 28 25.40 24.26 -10.14
N GLY A 29 24.09 24.45 -10.12
CA GLY A 29 23.45 25.56 -10.82
C GLY A 29 22.01 25.28 -11.20
N CYS A 30 21.06 25.68 -10.35
CA CYS A 30 19.64 25.72 -10.71
C CYS A 30 19.39 26.85 -11.72
N SER A 31 19.81 26.65 -12.97
CA SER A 31 19.38 27.47 -14.10
C SER A 31 18.01 26.98 -14.55
N SER A 32 17.10 27.91 -14.82
CA SER A 32 15.70 27.70 -15.22
C SER A 32 15.50 27.07 -16.62
N ARG A 33 16.49 26.32 -17.12
CA ARG A 33 16.42 25.57 -18.39
C ARG A 33 15.88 24.17 -18.09
N ALA A 34 14.56 24.08 -18.05
CA ALA A 34 13.81 22.85 -17.80
C ALA A 34 13.16 22.35 -19.12
N PRO A 35 12.42 21.23 -19.06
CA PRO A 35 12.21 20.14 -20.04
C PRO A 35 13.25 19.78 -21.12
N ALA A 36 13.79 20.74 -21.89
CA ALA A 36 14.58 20.42 -23.08
C ALA A 36 15.89 19.68 -22.75
N ASP A 37 16.52 20.04 -21.64
CA ASP A 37 17.74 19.40 -21.14
C ASP A 37 17.43 17.97 -20.60
N TYR A 38 16.21 17.72 -20.10
CA TYR A 38 15.77 16.37 -19.71
C TYR A 38 15.58 15.46 -20.91
N ALA A 39 14.92 15.95 -21.97
CA ALA A 39 14.72 15.19 -23.20
C ALA A 39 16.05 14.77 -23.84
N ALA A 40 17.04 15.68 -23.87
CA ALA A 40 18.36 15.41 -24.42
C ALA A 40 19.16 14.40 -23.57
N ALA A 41 19.05 14.46 -22.24
CA ALA A 41 19.76 13.54 -21.34
C ALA A 41 19.04 12.19 -21.14
N TRP A 42 17.76 12.09 -21.53
CA TRP A 42 16.92 10.92 -21.28
C TRP A 42 17.49 9.62 -21.83
N PRO A 43 17.96 9.52 -23.10
CA PRO A 43 18.42 8.24 -23.65
C PRO A 43 19.50 7.57 -22.81
N GLN A 44 20.52 8.31 -22.39
CA GLN A 44 21.60 7.77 -21.57
C GLN A 44 21.10 7.35 -20.18
N ARG A 45 20.35 8.23 -19.51
CA ARG A 45 19.83 7.97 -18.16
C ARG A 45 18.85 6.80 -18.13
N CYS A 46 18.03 6.67 -19.17
CA CYS A 46 17.10 5.57 -19.33
C CYS A 46 17.85 4.23 -19.51
N VAL A 47 18.92 4.20 -20.30
CA VAL A 47 19.73 2.98 -20.46
C VAL A 47 20.37 2.57 -19.13
N GLU A 48 20.92 3.52 -18.38
CA GLU A 48 21.48 3.28 -17.05
C GLU A 48 20.41 2.75 -16.09
N LEU A 49 19.26 3.42 -16.01
CA LEU A 49 18.14 3.00 -15.18
C LEU A 49 17.62 1.61 -15.58
N LYS A 50 17.42 1.35 -16.86
CA LYS A 50 16.94 0.06 -17.38
C LYS A 50 17.86 -1.08 -16.97
N ARG A 51 19.18 -0.88 -17.04
CA ARG A 51 20.16 -1.84 -16.54
C ARG A 51 20.03 -2.04 -15.03
N ASP A 52 19.92 -0.95 -14.27
CA ASP A 52 19.85 -0.99 -12.80
C ASP A 52 18.53 -1.61 -12.27
N LEU A 53 17.48 -1.65 -13.10
CA LEU A 53 16.18 -2.26 -12.81
C LEU A 53 16.01 -3.67 -13.41
N GLY A 54 16.78 -4.02 -14.45
CA GLY A 54 16.58 -5.24 -15.23
C GLY A 54 16.81 -6.55 -14.47
N ASP A 55 17.56 -6.51 -13.37
CA ASP A 55 17.89 -7.68 -12.55
C ASP A 55 16.84 -7.98 -11.47
N GLU A 56 15.75 -7.20 -11.37
CA GLU A 56 14.71 -7.40 -10.36
C GLU A 56 13.44 -8.04 -10.96
N PRO A 57 13.18 -9.34 -10.72
CA PRO A 57 12.04 -10.05 -11.31
C PRO A 57 10.67 -9.42 -10.98
N SER A 58 10.53 -8.85 -9.79
CA SER A 58 9.31 -8.17 -9.36
C SER A 58 8.95 -7.00 -10.28
N LEU A 59 9.93 -6.34 -10.91
CA LEU A 59 9.70 -5.22 -11.82
C LEU A 59 9.12 -5.65 -13.16
N ALA A 60 9.26 -6.92 -13.55
CA ALA A 60 8.63 -7.47 -14.76
C ALA A 60 7.11 -7.67 -14.62
N VAL A 61 6.57 -7.69 -13.39
CA VAL A 61 5.13 -7.90 -13.14
C VAL A 61 4.29 -6.69 -13.57
N THR A 62 3.49 -6.82 -14.61
CA THR A 62 2.56 -5.78 -15.06
C THR A 62 1.12 -6.06 -14.63
N LEU A 63 0.22 -5.10 -14.81
CA LEU A 63 -1.21 -5.30 -14.58
C LEU A 63 -1.72 -6.44 -15.47
N SER A 64 -2.38 -7.40 -14.84
CA SER A 64 -3.00 -8.54 -15.50
C SER A 64 -4.52 -8.53 -15.27
N ASP A 65 -5.26 -9.21 -16.15
CA ASP A 65 -6.72 -9.30 -16.03
C ASP A 65 -7.09 -10.29 -14.90
N PRO A 66 -7.78 -9.84 -13.82
CA PRO A 66 -8.21 -10.72 -12.74
C PRO A 66 -9.23 -11.78 -13.20
N ALA A 67 -9.89 -11.61 -14.35
CA ALA A 67 -10.78 -12.61 -14.92
C ALA A 67 -10.05 -13.85 -15.47
N ALA A 68 -8.73 -13.77 -15.68
CA ALA A 68 -7.94 -14.90 -16.18
C ALA A 68 -7.64 -15.97 -15.12
N VAL A 69 -7.86 -15.68 -13.84
CA VAL A 69 -7.70 -16.65 -12.74
C VAL A 69 -9.01 -17.41 -12.58
N PRO A 70 -9.05 -18.75 -12.62
CA PRO A 70 -10.27 -19.53 -12.39
C PRO A 70 -10.95 -19.13 -11.08
N GLN A 71 -12.19 -18.67 -11.16
CA GLN A 71 -12.95 -18.17 -10.00
C GLN A 71 -13.99 -19.21 -9.59
N THR A 72 -13.79 -19.82 -8.44
CA THR A 72 -14.88 -20.41 -7.66
C THR A 72 -15.11 -19.46 -6.49
N PRO A 73 -16.34 -18.97 -6.26
CA PRO A 73 -16.62 -18.16 -5.07
C PRO A 73 -16.10 -18.88 -3.84
N GLN A 74 -15.22 -18.22 -3.09
CA GLN A 74 -14.59 -18.82 -1.93
C GLN A 74 -15.40 -18.50 -0.67
N GLU A 75 -15.49 -19.48 0.20
CA GLU A 75 -16.19 -19.33 1.47
C GLU A 75 -15.32 -18.52 2.44
N ALA A 76 -15.83 -17.37 2.86
CA ALA A 76 -15.15 -16.53 3.84
C ALA A 76 -16.17 -15.81 4.71
N TRP A 77 -15.73 -15.41 5.90
CA TRP A 77 -16.43 -14.34 6.60
C TRP A 77 -16.09 -13.00 5.92
N VAL A 78 -16.91 -11.98 6.16
CA VAL A 78 -16.71 -10.66 5.56
C VAL A 78 -16.68 -9.62 6.67
N LEU A 79 -15.67 -8.76 6.62
CA LEU A 79 -15.60 -7.52 7.39
C LEU A 79 -15.73 -6.34 6.42
N ASN A 80 -16.67 -5.44 6.67
CA ASN A 80 -16.85 -4.23 5.88
C ASN A 80 -16.14 -3.07 6.56
N VAL A 81 -15.18 -2.45 5.89
CA VAL A 81 -14.44 -1.30 6.42
C VAL A 81 -14.39 -0.21 5.37
N GLY A 82 -14.93 0.98 5.68
CA GLY A 82 -14.92 2.12 4.75
C GLY A 82 -15.65 1.84 3.43
N GLY A 83 -16.66 0.97 3.43
CA GLY A 83 -17.36 0.53 2.21
C GLY A 83 -16.67 -0.61 1.44
N PHE A 84 -15.54 -1.13 1.94
CA PHE A 84 -14.81 -2.24 1.33
C PHE A 84 -15.17 -3.56 2.01
N ALA A 85 -15.59 -4.54 1.22
CA ALA A 85 -15.69 -5.92 1.66
C ALA A 85 -14.28 -6.54 1.76
N VAL A 86 -13.87 -6.88 2.98
CA VAL A 86 -12.59 -7.53 3.27
C VAL A 86 -12.88 -9.00 3.63
N PRO A 87 -12.44 -9.98 2.82
CA PRO A 87 -12.58 -11.38 3.18
C PRO A 87 -11.73 -11.72 4.40
N VAL A 88 -12.34 -12.40 5.36
CA VAL A 88 -11.69 -12.98 6.53
C VAL A 88 -11.78 -14.51 6.39
N PRO A 89 -10.69 -15.19 6.01
CA PRO A 89 -10.69 -16.64 5.84
C PRO A 89 -11.14 -17.35 7.11
N PRO A 90 -11.92 -18.44 7.03
CA PRO A 90 -12.37 -19.16 8.21
C PRO A 90 -11.19 -19.84 8.91
N ALA A 91 -10.76 -19.28 10.05
CA ALA A 91 -9.64 -19.80 10.83
C ALA A 91 -9.87 -19.60 12.34
N ALA A 92 -9.12 -20.33 13.16
CA ALA A 92 -9.12 -20.18 14.61
C ALA A 92 -8.26 -18.98 15.03
N TYR A 93 -8.73 -17.76 14.74
CA TYR A 93 -8.08 -16.53 15.20
C TYR A 93 -8.02 -16.47 16.72
N ASP A 94 -6.84 -16.22 17.27
CA ASP A 94 -6.62 -16.11 18.73
C ASP A 94 -6.08 -14.73 19.13
N ARG A 95 -5.87 -13.83 18.15
CA ARG A 95 -5.31 -12.50 18.34
C ARG A 95 -6.05 -11.44 17.55
N LEU A 96 -6.33 -10.33 18.23
CA LEU A 96 -6.83 -9.09 17.66
C LEU A 96 -5.94 -7.95 18.17
N LEU A 97 -5.28 -7.26 17.26
CA LEU A 97 -4.45 -6.10 17.58
C LEU A 97 -5.11 -4.86 17.03
N ILE A 98 -5.46 -3.95 17.92
CA ILE A 98 -6.01 -2.66 17.55
C ILE A 98 -5.11 -1.57 18.13
N ARG A 99 -4.77 -0.57 17.31
CA ARG A 99 -4.00 0.59 17.74
C ARG A 99 -4.51 1.85 17.06
N SER A 100 -4.76 2.89 17.86
CA SER A 100 -4.86 4.26 17.38
C SER A 100 -3.46 4.83 17.23
N LYS A 101 -3.17 5.45 16.10
CA LYS A 101 -1.94 6.19 15.77
C LYS A 101 -0.68 5.33 15.94
N GLY A 102 -0.25 4.69 14.86
CA GLY A 102 0.91 3.82 14.84
C GLY A 102 1.80 4.02 13.64
N GLN A 103 2.97 3.37 13.67
CA GLN A 103 3.76 3.13 12.47
C GLN A 103 3.71 1.64 12.14
N PHE A 104 3.37 1.31 10.90
CA PHE A 104 3.44 -0.05 10.37
C PHE A 104 4.24 -0.03 9.08
N GLN A 105 5.30 -0.84 9.00
CA GLN A 105 6.21 -0.88 7.84
C GLN A 105 6.72 0.51 7.40
N GLY A 106 6.84 1.46 8.34
CA GLY A 106 7.29 2.83 8.08
C GLY A 106 6.20 3.81 7.62
N ALA A 107 4.97 3.36 7.41
CA ALA A 107 3.82 4.22 7.15
C ALA A 107 3.15 4.66 8.46
N ARG A 108 2.79 5.95 8.57
CA ARG A 108 1.99 6.47 9.67
C ARG A 108 0.53 6.11 9.43
N LEU A 109 -0.05 5.35 10.36
CA LEU A 109 -1.44 4.91 10.33
C LEU A 109 -2.22 5.60 11.44
N ASP A 110 -3.40 6.09 11.12
CA ASP A 110 -4.30 6.69 12.12
C ASP A 110 -4.99 5.61 12.94
N ASP A 111 -5.42 4.51 12.30
CA ASP A 111 -5.97 3.35 12.99
C ASP A 111 -5.44 2.07 12.34
N VAL A 112 -5.18 1.05 13.16
CA VAL A 112 -4.70 -0.26 12.75
C VAL A 112 -5.54 -1.34 13.39
N LEU A 113 -5.94 -2.32 12.59
CA LEU A 113 -6.58 -3.56 13.00
C LEU A 113 -5.83 -4.73 12.40
N MET A 114 -5.50 -5.74 13.21
CA MET A 114 -4.87 -6.97 12.75
C MET A 114 -5.47 -8.19 13.44
N LEU A 115 -6.00 -9.12 12.66
CA LEU A 115 -6.42 -10.45 13.08
C LEU A 115 -5.32 -11.45 12.77
N VAL A 116 -4.97 -12.33 13.70
CA VAL A 116 -3.95 -13.38 13.49
C VAL A 116 -4.45 -14.71 14.02
N ALA A 117 -4.32 -15.76 13.22
CA ALA A 117 -4.55 -17.15 13.62
C ALA A 117 -3.21 -17.89 13.77
N PRO A 118 -3.11 -18.89 14.66
CA PRO A 118 -1.89 -19.69 14.83
C PRO A 118 -1.47 -20.46 13.57
N THR A 119 -2.40 -20.68 12.64
CA THR A 119 -2.16 -21.34 11.35
C THR A 119 -1.46 -20.45 10.33
N GLY A 120 -1.12 -19.20 10.67
CA GLY A 120 -0.43 -18.26 9.78
C GLY A 120 -1.36 -17.32 9.00
N HIS A 121 -2.68 -17.53 9.07
CA HIS A 121 -3.64 -16.59 8.49
C HIS A 121 -3.59 -15.26 9.22
N SER A 122 -3.58 -14.15 8.48
CA SER A 122 -3.75 -12.83 9.07
C SER A 122 -4.50 -11.88 8.16
N VAL A 123 -5.34 -11.04 8.76
CA VAL A 123 -6.00 -9.93 8.07
C VAL A 123 -5.52 -8.66 8.74
N PHE A 124 -4.91 -7.77 7.98
CA PHE A 124 -4.46 -6.46 8.44
C PHE A 124 -5.24 -5.39 7.69
N ILE A 125 -5.70 -4.39 8.43
CA ILE A 125 -6.42 -3.23 7.92
C ILE A 125 -5.83 -1.99 8.58
N GLY A 126 -5.28 -1.09 7.77
CA GLY A 126 -4.72 0.17 8.20
C GLY A 126 -5.45 1.34 7.56
N LEU A 127 -5.82 2.32 8.38
CA LEU A 127 -6.28 3.62 7.89
C LEU A 127 -5.10 4.59 7.89
N MET A 128 -4.87 5.20 6.74
CA MET A 128 -3.80 6.13 6.48
C MET A 128 -4.38 7.53 6.25
N PRO A 129 -3.73 8.61 6.70
CA PRO A 129 -4.03 9.93 6.17
C PRO A 129 -4.00 9.87 4.63
N GLY A 130 -4.99 10.47 3.98
CA GLY A 130 -5.01 10.56 2.52
C GLY A 130 -3.72 11.19 1.99
N PHE A 131 -3.22 10.67 0.88
CA PHE A 131 -2.07 11.24 0.20
C PHE A 131 -2.52 12.42 -0.66
N GLU A 132 -2.21 13.64 -0.22
CA GLU A 132 -2.41 14.82 -1.06
C GLU A 132 -1.61 14.71 -2.36
N THR A 133 -2.13 15.32 -3.42
CA THR A 133 -1.36 15.49 -4.66
C THR A 133 -0.15 16.37 -4.40
N THR A 134 1.03 15.97 -4.91
CA THR A 134 2.22 16.82 -4.86
C THR A 134 2.35 17.66 -6.12
N GLU A 135 2.58 18.97 -5.95
CA GLU A 135 2.94 19.85 -7.07
C GLU A 135 4.36 19.60 -7.58
N ASP A 136 5.20 18.95 -6.77
CA ASP A 136 6.61 18.67 -7.06
C ASP A 136 6.97 17.25 -6.62
N ALA A 137 6.83 16.29 -7.54
CA ALA A 137 7.20 14.89 -7.33
C ALA A 137 8.72 14.68 -7.16
N PHE A 138 9.52 15.71 -7.44
CA PHE A 138 10.99 15.68 -7.39
C PHE A 138 11.56 16.48 -6.22
N ALA A 139 10.69 16.93 -5.29
CA ALA A 139 11.13 17.65 -4.10
C ALA A 139 12.11 16.80 -3.29
N THR A 140 13.31 17.32 -3.04
CA THR A 140 14.32 16.64 -2.25
C THR A 140 14.14 16.95 -0.78
N VAL A 141 14.30 15.96 0.09
CA VAL A 141 14.34 16.18 1.53
C VAL A 141 15.79 16.30 1.97
N ASP A 142 16.14 17.39 2.66
CA ASP A 142 17.42 17.51 3.35
C ASP A 142 17.29 16.87 4.73
N TRP A 143 17.77 15.63 4.86
CA TRP A 143 17.67 14.85 6.09
C TRP A 143 18.49 15.41 7.26
N THR A 144 19.34 16.40 7.01
CA THR A 144 20.14 17.06 8.05
C THR A 144 19.45 18.28 8.66
N GLN A 145 18.31 18.68 8.09
CA GLN A 145 17.49 19.79 8.57
C GLN A 145 16.08 19.29 8.89
N GLU A 146 15.44 19.81 9.95
CA GLU A 146 14.02 19.54 10.24
C GLU A 146 13.06 20.16 9.21
N SER A 147 13.58 20.76 8.13
CA SER A 147 12.76 21.30 7.07
C SER A 147 12.21 20.16 6.21
N GLY A 148 10.92 20.22 5.91
CA GLY A 148 10.25 19.26 5.03
C GLY A 148 10.82 19.24 3.60
N PRO A 149 10.18 18.53 2.67
CA PRO A 149 10.64 18.45 1.28
C PRO A 149 10.83 19.84 0.69
N ARG A 150 12.02 20.10 0.14
CA ARG A 150 12.35 21.36 -0.52
C ARG A 150 11.89 21.28 -1.97
N SER A 151 10.73 21.87 -2.24
CA SER A 151 10.25 22.02 -3.61
C SER A 151 11.09 23.03 -4.40
N THR A 152 11.22 22.81 -5.71
CA THR A 152 11.93 23.68 -6.65
C THR A 152 11.06 24.00 -7.86
N LYS A 153 11.32 25.15 -8.50
CA LYS A 153 10.61 25.51 -9.75
C LYS A 153 10.82 24.47 -10.86
N ALA A 154 12.02 23.90 -10.96
CA ALA A 154 12.35 22.88 -11.95
C ALA A 154 11.58 21.57 -11.69
N GLY A 155 11.50 21.13 -10.44
CA GLY A 155 10.74 19.95 -10.03
C GLY A 155 9.24 20.09 -10.31
N LYS A 156 8.65 21.26 -10.02
CA LYS A 156 7.25 21.56 -10.40
C LYS A 156 7.03 21.52 -11.92
N GLN A 157 7.95 22.09 -12.70
CA GLN A 157 7.87 22.05 -14.16
C GLN A 157 8.02 20.64 -14.74
N ALA A 158 8.92 19.83 -14.18
CA ALA A 158 9.08 18.43 -14.57
C ALA A 158 7.83 17.61 -14.21
N THR A 159 7.26 17.84 -13.02
CA THR A 159 6.02 17.21 -12.57
C THR A 159 4.87 17.53 -13.53
N ALA A 160 4.67 18.82 -13.85
CA ALA A 160 3.66 19.24 -14.83
C ALA A 160 3.91 18.70 -16.24
N ALA A 161 5.17 18.56 -16.67
CA ALA A 161 5.51 18.02 -17.98
C ALA A 161 5.26 16.50 -18.08
N ILE A 162 5.46 15.74 -17.02
CA ILE A 162 5.32 14.27 -17.02
C ILE A 162 3.86 13.86 -16.71
N TRP A 163 3.23 14.55 -15.76
CA TRP A 163 1.92 14.18 -15.20
C TRP A 163 0.79 15.13 -15.57
N GLY A 164 1.08 16.25 -16.24
CA GLY A 164 0.07 17.25 -16.61
C GLY A 164 -0.35 18.19 -15.48
N GLY A 165 0.21 18.06 -14.27
CA GLY A 165 -0.12 18.88 -13.11
C GLY A 165 0.34 18.24 -11.80
N PRO A 166 -0.23 18.64 -10.65
CA PRO A 166 -0.04 17.94 -9.39
C PRO A 166 -0.47 16.47 -9.52
N VAL A 167 0.28 15.57 -8.88
CA VAL A 167 0.12 14.11 -9.03
C VAL A 167 0.00 13.43 -7.67
N SER A 168 -0.83 12.40 -7.56
CA SER A 168 -0.96 11.62 -6.32
C SER A 168 0.08 10.50 -6.24
N PHE A 169 0.39 10.04 -5.02
CA PHE A 169 1.25 8.85 -4.85
C PHE A 169 0.68 7.61 -5.54
N ALA A 170 -0.64 7.43 -5.49
CA ALA A 170 -1.33 6.31 -6.13
C ALA A 170 -1.15 6.31 -7.65
N GLU A 171 -1.32 7.48 -8.30
CA GLU A 171 -1.11 7.60 -9.74
C GLU A 171 0.35 7.35 -10.13
N MET A 172 1.29 7.82 -9.31
CA MET A 172 2.72 7.57 -9.52
C MET A 172 3.07 6.08 -9.40
N ALA A 173 2.55 5.40 -8.36
CA ALA A 173 2.76 3.96 -8.16
C ALA A 173 2.08 3.12 -9.26
N TRP A 174 0.86 3.50 -9.65
CA TRP A 174 0.10 2.87 -10.74
C TRP A 174 0.90 2.80 -12.04
N ALA A 175 1.62 3.89 -12.39
CA ALA A 175 2.44 3.92 -13.59
C ALA A 175 3.48 2.79 -13.66
N GLY A 176 3.97 2.31 -12.51
CA GLY A 176 4.95 1.22 -12.42
C GLY A 176 4.38 -0.17 -12.73
N TYR A 177 3.06 -0.31 -12.76
CA TYR A 177 2.39 -1.56 -13.14
C TYR A 177 1.90 -1.53 -14.61
N LEU A 178 1.99 -0.39 -15.29
CA LEU A 178 1.62 -0.26 -16.71
C LEU A 178 2.65 -0.85 -17.68
N GLY A 179 3.85 -1.15 -17.21
CA GLY A 179 4.93 -1.71 -18.01
C GLY A 179 6.06 -2.27 -17.15
N ALA A 180 7.07 -2.80 -17.81
CA ALA A 180 8.29 -3.36 -17.24
C ALA A 180 9.52 -2.54 -17.68
N PRO A 181 10.71 -2.77 -17.07
CA PRO A 181 11.95 -2.13 -17.52
C PRO A 181 12.22 -2.31 -19.02
N ASP A 182 11.83 -3.46 -19.58
CA ASP A 182 12.02 -3.76 -21.00
C ASP A 182 11.21 -2.89 -21.96
N ASP A 183 10.09 -2.32 -21.49
CA ASP A 183 9.24 -1.43 -22.28
C ASP A 183 9.83 -0.02 -22.47
N LEU A 184 10.87 0.32 -21.70
CA LEU A 184 11.61 1.56 -21.88
C LEU A 184 12.45 1.49 -23.17
N SER A 185 12.07 2.28 -24.17
CA SER A 185 12.78 2.35 -25.46
C SER A 185 13.96 3.33 -25.43
N CYS A 186 14.04 4.18 -24.41
CA CYS A 186 15.13 5.14 -24.17
C CYS A 186 15.33 6.13 -25.31
N ARG A 187 14.23 6.59 -25.92
CA ARG A 187 14.27 7.57 -27.00
C ARG A 187 13.93 8.97 -26.48
N ALA A 188 14.66 9.97 -26.95
CA ALA A 188 14.50 11.35 -26.53
C ALA A 188 13.11 11.92 -26.82
N ASP A 189 12.44 11.47 -27.90
CA ASP A 189 11.10 11.92 -28.29
C ASP A 189 9.97 11.33 -27.41
N ARG A 190 10.25 10.28 -26.64
CA ARG A 190 9.29 9.61 -25.74
C ARG A 190 9.55 9.87 -24.26
N TRP A 191 10.45 10.80 -23.94
CA TRP A 191 10.97 10.95 -22.59
C TRP A 191 9.89 11.19 -21.52
N GLN A 192 8.78 11.87 -21.84
CA GLN A 192 7.71 12.15 -20.86
C GLN A 192 6.99 10.87 -20.44
N ASP A 193 6.51 10.10 -21.41
CA ASP A 193 5.81 8.83 -21.18
C ASP A 193 6.75 7.80 -20.51
N GLU A 194 8.00 7.73 -20.96
CA GLU A 194 8.97 6.80 -20.39
C GLU A 194 9.45 7.25 -19.00
N ALA A 195 9.56 8.55 -18.73
CA ALA A 195 9.85 9.06 -17.39
C ALA A 195 8.72 8.75 -16.41
N ARG A 196 7.46 8.80 -16.86
CA ARG A 196 6.29 8.40 -16.08
C ARG A 196 6.40 6.93 -15.64
N LEU A 197 6.65 6.03 -16.60
CA LEU A 197 6.84 4.60 -16.33
C LEU A 197 8.07 4.36 -15.43
N ALA A 198 9.21 4.97 -15.74
CA ALA A 198 10.44 4.85 -14.97
C ALA A 198 10.26 5.27 -13.50
N PHE A 199 9.54 6.37 -13.26
CA PHE A 199 9.21 6.81 -11.90
C PHE A 199 8.39 5.76 -11.17
N GLY A 200 7.36 5.23 -11.82
CA GLY A 200 6.53 4.17 -11.26
C GLY A 200 7.32 2.89 -10.96
N LEU A 201 8.22 2.47 -11.86
CA LEU A 201 9.09 1.31 -11.66
C LEU A 201 10.02 1.48 -10.45
N ILE A 202 10.56 2.68 -10.24
CA ILE A 202 11.37 3.01 -9.07
C ILE A 202 10.55 2.91 -7.77
N LEU A 203 9.31 3.43 -7.77
CA LEU A 203 8.42 3.28 -6.61
C LEU A 203 8.04 1.82 -6.35
N LYS A 204 7.79 1.06 -7.42
CA LYS A 204 7.44 -0.36 -7.32
C LYS A 204 8.56 -1.17 -6.68
N ARG A 205 9.82 -0.99 -7.13
CA ARG A 205 11.04 -1.62 -6.57
C ARG A 205 11.12 -1.53 -5.05
N VAL A 206 10.77 -0.36 -4.51
CA VAL A 206 10.81 -0.07 -3.07
C VAL A 206 9.81 -0.91 -2.26
N GLY A 207 8.64 -1.19 -2.85
CA GLY A 207 7.54 -1.88 -2.16
C GLY A 207 7.35 -3.34 -2.57
N SER A 208 8.02 -3.79 -3.62
CA SER A 208 7.84 -5.12 -4.19
C SER A 208 8.83 -6.09 -3.57
N GLY A 209 8.40 -6.87 -2.56
CA GLY A 209 9.11 -8.09 -2.19
C GLY A 209 9.15 -9.08 -3.36
N GLU A 210 8.94 -10.36 -3.10
CA GLU A 210 8.72 -11.32 -4.18
C GLU A 210 7.32 -11.15 -4.78
N LEU A 211 7.11 -10.03 -5.51
CA LEU A 211 5.86 -9.70 -6.18
C LEU A 211 5.65 -10.66 -7.36
N LEU A 212 4.49 -11.32 -7.38
CA LEU A 212 4.15 -12.35 -8.36
C LEU A 212 3.07 -11.89 -9.35
N ALA A 213 2.10 -11.10 -8.88
CA ALA A 213 1.01 -10.62 -9.72
C ALA A 213 0.49 -9.26 -9.26
N ALA A 214 -0.05 -8.51 -10.20
CA ALA A 214 -0.73 -7.25 -9.97
C ALA A 214 -2.02 -7.19 -10.79
N TYR A 215 -3.09 -6.74 -10.16
CA TYR A 215 -4.43 -6.66 -10.75
C TYR A 215 -5.00 -5.26 -10.54
N PRO A 216 -5.60 -4.65 -11.58
CA PRO A 216 -6.34 -3.41 -11.41
C PRO A 216 -7.59 -3.66 -10.59
N MET A 217 -8.04 -2.65 -9.85
CA MET A 217 -9.33 -2.67 -9.16
C MET A 217 -10.33 -1.75 -9.87
N PRO A 218 -11.25 -2.28 -10.70
CA PRO A 218 -12.05 -1.45 -11.61
C PRO A 218 -12.91 -0.37 -10.94
N ALA A 219 -13.34 -0.59 -9.69
CA ALA A 219 -14.13 0.36 -8.92
C ALA A 219 -13.29 1.46 -8.25
N HIS A 220 -11.96 1.36 -8.28
CA HIS A 220 -11.04 2.24 -7.55
C HIS A 220 -9.88 2.67 -8.44
N GLU A 221 -9.95 3.91 -8.93
CA GLU A 221 -8.92 4.47 -9.81
C GLU A 221 -7.54 4.39 -9.15
N HIS A 222 -6.55 3.93 -9.90
CA HIS A 222 -5.16 3.78 -9.47
C HIS A 222 -4.91 2.81 -8.29
N ALA A 223 -5.93 2.08 -7.81
CA ALA A 223 -5.73 1.01 -6.83
C ALA A 223 -5.26 -0.28 -7.51
N VAL A 224 -4.25 -0.91 -6.91
CA VAL A 224 -3.66 -2.17 -7.40
C VAL A 224 -3.74 -3.21 -6.29
N LEU A 225 -4.34 -4.35 -6.62
CA LEU A 225 -4.26 -5.55 -5.81
C LEU A 225 -3.00 -6.32 -6.22
N THR A 226 -2.11 -6.58 -5.27
CA THR A 226 -0.83 -7.27 -5.51
C THR A 226 -0.77 -8.57 -4.74
N LEU A 227 -0.13 -9.57 -5.33
CA LEU A 227 0.18 -10.85 -4.69
C LEU A 227 1.69 -10.99 -4.55
N HIS A 228 2.15 -11.24 -3.34
CA HIS A 228 3.55 -11.49 -3.02
C HIS A 228 3.72 -12.90 -2.46
N ALA A 229 4.82 -13.56 -2.83
CA ALA A 229 5.33 -14.70 -2.07
C ALA A 229 6.00 -14.21 -0.78
N ILE A 230 5.77 -14.96 0.29
CA ILE A 230 6.46 -14.81 1.58
C ILE A 230 6.93 -16.20 2.02
N ASP A 231 7.90 -16.25 2.95
CA ASP A 231 8.58 -17.51 3.35
C ASP A 231 7.63 -18.69 3.63
N GLU A 232 6.45 -18.42 4.20
CA GLU A 232 5.47 -19.45 4.59
C GLU A 232 4.09 -19.26 3.95
N GLY A 233 4.00 -18.60 2.79
CA GLY A 233 2.73 -18.48 2.08
C GLY A 233 2.62 -17.29 1.13
N TRP A 234 1.46 -16.64 1.19
CA TRP A 234 1.04 -15.60 0.26
C TRP A 234 0.62 -14.35 1.02
N ASP A 235 1.00 -13.17 0.50
CA ASP A 235 0.53 -11.88 1.01
C ASP A 235 -0.17 -11.12 -0.11
N TRP A 236 -1.50 -10.99 0.02
CA TRP A 236 -2.32 -10.16 -0.85
C TRP A 236 -2.40 -8.76 -0.27
N GLN A 237 -1.97 -7.77 -1.02
CA GLN A 237 -1.91 -6.39 -0.55
C GLN A 237 -2.65 -5.46 -1.49
N VAL A 238 -3.44 -4.56 -0.92
CA VAL A 238 -4.00 -3.42 -1.64
C VAL A 238 -3.82 -2.15 -0.82
N LEU A 239 -3.45 -1.08 -1.50
CA LEU A 239 -3.64 0.28 -1.02
C LEU A 239 -4.75 0.90 -1.86
N VAL A 240 -5.88 1.17 -1.23
CA VAL A 240 -6.99 1.89 -1.83
C VAL A 240 -6.75 3.38 -1.57
N PRO A 241 -6.53 4.18 -2.63
CA PRO A 241 -6.41 5.61 -2.50
C PRO A 241 -7.72 6.21 -1.97
N ALA A 242 -7.61 7.19 -1.10
CA ALA A 242 -8.75 7.97 -0.64
C ALA A 242 -9.16 9.01 -1.69
N ALA A 243 -10.42 9.45 -1.66
CA ALA A 243 -10.75 10.75 -2.22
C ALA A 243 -10.03 11.87 -1.42
N ALA A 244 -9.90 13.05 -2.02
CA ALA A 244 -9.24 14.19 -1.36
C ALA A 244 -9.92 14.52 -0.01
N GLY A 245 -9.15 14.51 1.07
CA GLY A 245 -9.64 14.77 2.43
C GLY A 245 -10.15 13.53 3.18
N GLU A 246 -10.12 12.35 2.58
CA GLU A 246 -10.46 11.08 3.22
C GLU A 246 -9.21 10.26 3.60
N HIS A 247 -9.40 9.18 4.36
CA HIS A 247 -8.31 8.26 4.72
C HIS A 247 -8.10 7.21 3.62
N ALA A 248 -6.85 6.93 3.28
CA ALA A 248 -6.52 5.81 2.41
C ALA A 248 -6.61 4.50 3.21
N LEU A 249 -7.05 3.44 2.56
CA LEU A 249 -7.24 2.14 3.19
C LEU A 249 -6.15 1.18 2.72
N GLN A 250 -5.40 0.63 3.65
CA GLN A 250 -4.42 -0.42 3.37
C GLN A 250 -4.95 -1.75 3.90
N ILE A 251 -5.02 -2.77 3.04
CA ILE A 251 -5.44 -4.13 3.43
C ILE A 251 -4.33 -5.11 3.07
N HIS A 252 -3.98 -5.98 4.01
CA HIS A 252 -3.14 -7.15 3.75
C HIS A 252 -3.90 -8.41 4.17
N LEU A 253 -3.98 -9.39 3.30
CA LEU A 253 -4.50 -10.72 3.57
C LEU A 253 -3.38 -11.73 3.38
N ARG A 254 -2.91 -12.30 4.49
CA ARG A 254 -1.90 -13.35 4.48
C ARG A 254 -2.53 -14.70 4.66
N LEU A 255 -2.12 -15.62 3.79
CA LEU A 255 -2.57 -17.00 3.76
C LEU A 255 -1.33 -17.90 3.85
N PRO A 256 -1.33 -18.94 4.70
CA PRO A 256 -0.25 -19.91 4.70
C PRO A 256 -0.21 -20.66 3.37
N SER A 257 0.95 -21.19 3.01
CA SER A 257 1.12 -22.00 1.78
C SER A 257 0.22 -23.25 1.74
N SER A 258 -0.25 -23.71 2.91
CA SER A 258 -1.18 -24.83 3.06
C SER A 258 -2.66 -24.46 2.89
N ALA A 259 -3.01 -23.18 2.73
CA ALA A 259 -4.40 -22.76 2.56
C ALA A 259 -4.94 -23.22 1.20
N GLU A 260 -6.16 -23.77 1.19
CA GLU A 260 -6.85 -24.14 -0.05
C GLU A 260 -7.34 -22.89 -0.81
N GLU A 261 -7.47 -21.77 -0.10
CA GLU A 261 -8.04 -20.51 -0.53
C GLU A 261 -6.99 -19.52 -1.06
N ALA A 262 -5.93 -19.98 -1.71
CA ALA A 262 -4.80 -19.12 -2.13
C ALA A 262 -5.22 -17.90 -2.99
N SER A 263 -6.36 -17.98 -3.68
CA SER A 263 -6.94 -16.91 -4.50
C SER A 263 -7.91 -15.98 -3.76
N LEU A 264 -8.17 -16.18 -2.47
CA LEU A 264 -9.16 -15.40 -1.70
C LEU A 264 -8.89 -13.88 -1.73
N GLY A 265 -7.63 -13.46 -1.87
CA GLY A 265 -7.29 -12.05 -1.98
C GLY A 265 -7.89 -11.36 -3.21
N LEU A 266 -8.22 -12.10 -4.28
CA LEU A 266 -8.95 -11.57 -5.44
C LEU A 266 -10.37 -11.10 -5.09
N ALA A 267 -10.91 -11.52 -3.93
CA ALA A 267 -12.22 -11.10 -3.46
C ALA A 267 -12.19 -9.81 -2.62
N ILE A 268 -11.01 -9.23 -2.35
CA ILE A 268 -10.91 -7.94 -1.67
C ILE A 268 -11.63 -6.87 -2.50
N ALA A 269 -12.57 -6.17 -1.86
CA ALA A 269 -13.47 -5.17 -2.46
C ALA A 269 -14.41 -5.72 -3.56
N GLN A 270 -14.54 -7.03 -3.70
CA GLN A 270 -15.36 -7.68 -4.71
C GLN A 270 -16.33 -8.65 -4.01
N PRO A 271 -17.39 -8.13 -3.35
CA PRO A 271 -18.28 -8.95 -2.52
C PRO A 271 -19.03 -10.03 -3.31
N ASP A 272 -19.22 -9.83 -4.60
CA ASP A 272 -19.79 -10.81 -5.53
C ASP A 272 -18.90 -12.04 -5.76
N ARG A 273 -17.63 -11.96 -5.37
CA ARG A 273 -16.65 -13.07 -5.44
C ARG A 273 -16.55 -13.87 -4.14
N ILE A 274 -17.29 -13.48 -3.10
CA ILE A 274 -17.30 -14.17 -1.82
C ILE A 274 -18.60 -14.97 -1.72
N ASN A 275 -18.53 -16.22 -1.27
CA ASN A 275 -19.69 -16.92 -0.73
C ASN A 275 -19.71 -16.68 0.79
N PRO A 276 -20.49 -15.70 1.28
CA PRO A 276 -20.37 -15.26 2.67
C PRO A 276 -20.85 -16.34 3.64
N LEU A 277 -19.98 -16.72 4.56
CA LEU A 277 -20.34 -17.56 5.69
C LEU A 277 -20.99 -16.72 6.80
N ALA A 278 -21.76 -17.39 7.66
CA ALA A 278 -22.24 -16.77 8.88
C ALA A 278 -21.03 -16.37 9.76
N SER A 279 -20.86 -15.07 10.00
CA SER A 279 -19.78 -14.55 10.83
C SER A 279 -19.88 -15.05 12.28
N PRO A 280 -18.77 -15.42 12.93
CA PRO A 280 -18.77 -15.74 14.35
C PRO A 280 -19.13 -14.51 15.18
N VAL A 281 -19.63 -14.74 16.40
CA VAL A 281 -20.12 -13.67 17.30
C VAL A 281 -19.09 -12.56 17.51
N TRP A 282 -17.82 -12.92 17.71
CA TRP A 282 -16.75 -11.94 17.90
C TRP A 282 -16.53 -11.04 16.67
N LEU A 283 -16.69 -11.58 15.45
CA LEU A 283 -16.52 -10.82 14.22
C LEU A 283 -17.73 -9.90 13.98
N GLN A 284 -18.93 -10.35 14.32
CA GLN A 284 -20.13 -9.49 14.30
C GLN A 284 -19.99 -8.31 15.28
N ALA A 285 -19.52 -8.57 16.50
CA ALA A 285 -19.27 -7.53 17.50
C ALA A 285 -18.17 -6.56 17.03
N LEU A 286 -17.15 -7.06 16.35
CA LEU A 286 -16.10 -6.23 15.76
C LEU A 286 -16.65 -5.34 14.63
N GLN A 287 -17.50 -5.89 13.76
CA GLN A 287 -18.18 -5.11 12.72
C GLN A 287 -19.00 -3.96 13.32
N GLU A 288 -19.83 -4.24 14.34
CA GLU A 288 -20.64 -3.21 15.03
C GLU A 288 -19.75 -2.15 15.71
N ALA A 289 -18.61 -2.56 16.28
CA ALA A 289 -17.67 -1.64 16.89
C ALA A 289 -17.03 -0.69 15.86
N ILE A 290 -16.69 -1.20 14.67
CA ILE A 290 -16.18 -0.41 13.54
C ILE A 290 -17.28 0.53 13.00
N ASP A 291 -18.47 0.00 12.71
CA ASP A 291 -19.55 0.75 12.06
C ASP A 291 -20.10 1.86 12.95
N SER A 292 -20.32 1.57 14.24
CA SER A 292 -20.86 2.56 15.17
C SER A 292 -19.80 3.49 15.73
N ASN A 293 -18.54 3.03 15.82
CA ASN A 293 -17.41 3.73 16.44
C ASN A 293 -17.77 4.36 17.80
N ARG A 294 -18.55 3.63 18.63
CA ARG A 294 -18.96 4.06 19.98
C ARG A 294 -18.22 3.28 21.06
N PRO A 295 -17.89 3.90 22.22
CA PRO A 295 -17.19 3.20 23.30
C PRO A 295 -17.95 1.96 23.78
N THR A 296 -19.27 2.01 23.85
CA THR A 296 -20.12 0.88 24.26
C THR A 296 -20.00 -0.33 23.33
N ALA A 297 -19.92 -0.11 22.01
CA ALA A 297 -19.75 -1.18 21.04
C ALA A 297 -18.35 -1.81 21.12
N TRP A 298 -17.30 -0.99 21.26
CA TRP A 298 -15.94 -1.49 21.46
C TRP A 298 -15.79 -2.26 22.77
N ARG A 299 -16.43 -1.83 23.87
CA ARG A 299 -16.43 -2.58 25.14
C ARG A 299 -17.21 -3.89 25.02
N ALA A 300 -18.31 -3.92 24.26
CA ALA A 300 -19.10 -5.13 24.02
C ALA A 300 -18.34 -6.22 23.25
N LEU A 301 -17.26 -5.87 22.54
CA LEU A 301 -16.39 -6.83 21.85
C LEU A 301 -15.58 -7.70 22.83
N LEU A 302 -15.19 -7.18 24.00
CA LEU A 302 -14.37 -7.89 24.99
C LEU A 302 -14.91 -9.27 25.40
N PRO A 303 -16.18 -9.41 25.85
CA PRO A 303 -16.73 -10.72 26.21
C PRO A 303 -16.85 -11.67 25.02
N ALA A 304 -17.07 -11.15 23.80
CA ALA A 304 -17.13 -11.98 22.60
C ALA A 304 -15.75 -12.55 22.25
N LEU A 305 -14.68 -11.75 22.38
CA LEU A 305 -13.30 -12.20 22.22
C LEU A 305 -12.90 -13.23 23.28
N GLU A 306 -13.32 -13.03 24.54
CA GLU A 306 -13.09 -13.98 25.62
C GLU A 306 -13.70 -15.36 25.33
N GLN A 307 -14.97 -15.38 24.95
CA GLN A 307 -15.68 -16.62 24.61
C GLN A 307 -15.06 -17.33 23.40
N ALA A 308 -14.52 -16.56 22.44
CA ALA A 308 -13.82 -17.09 21.28
C ALA A 308 -12.37 -17.56 21.59
N GLY A 309 -11.88 -17.38 22.83
CA GLY A 309 -10.56 -17.83 23.24
C GLY A 309 -9.40 -16.91 22.84
N PHE A 310 -9.67 -15.64 22.53
CA PHE A 310 -8.62 -14.67 22.25
C PHE A 310 -7.76 -14.40 23.50
N ARG A 311 -6.47 -14.16 23.26
CA ARG A 311 -5.48 -13.95 24.33
C ARG A 311 -5.86 -12.78 25.25
N SER A 312 -5.68 -12.96 26.56
CA SER A 312 -5.96 -11.92 27.56
C SER A 312 -5.23 -10.61 27.28
N ALA A 313 -3.95 -10.68 26.92
CA ALA A 313 -3.12 -9.52 26.61
C ALA A 313 -3.66 -8.68 25.42
N ASP A 314 -4.38 -9.30 24.48
CA ASP A 314 -4.99 -8.60 23.35
C ASP A 314 -6.33 -7.96 23.76
N ARG A 315 -7.06 -8.55 24.72
CA ARG A 315 -8.24 -7.94 25.36
C ARG A 315 -7.87 -6.73 26.23
N GLU A 316 -6.82 -6.83 27.04
CA GLU A 316 -6.29 -5.70 27.83
C GLU A 316 -5.87 -4.53 26.93
N ARG A 317 -5.27 -4.81 25.76
CA ARG A 317 -4.94 -3.77 24.77
C ARG A 317 -6.17 -3.10 24.18
N LEU A 318 -7.25 -3.85 23.98
CA LEU A 318 -8.52 -3.29 23.51
C LEU A 318 -9.11 -2.33 24.55
N GLU A 319 -9.04 -2.65 25.84
CA GLU A 319 -9.46 -1.74 26.91
C GLU A 319 -8.68 -0.42 26.86
N VAL A 320 -7.35 -0.49 26.79
CA VAL A 320 -6.48 0.69 26.65
C VAL A 320 -6.80 1.47 25.37
N PHE A 321 -7.09 0.79 24.26
CA PHE A 321 -7.51 1.45 23.02
C PHE A 321 -8.81 2.24 23.24
N VAL A 322 -9.82 1.64 23.86
CA VAL A 322 -11.11 2.30 24.14
C VAL A 322 -10.91 3.54 25.00
N GLU A 323 -10.18 3.42 26.11
CA GLU A 323 -9.85 4.54 27.01
C GLU A 323 -9.11 5.65 26.25
N SER A 324 -8.09 5.30 25.46
CA SER A 324 -7.31 6.29 24.71
C SER A 324 -8.10 7.00 23.61
N ARG A 325 -9.06 6.33 22.99
CA ARG A 325 -9.81 6.83 21.82
C ARG A 325 -11.00 7.68 22.24
N PHE A 326 -11.69 7.29 23.31
CA PHE A 326 -12.95 7.90 23.72
C PHE A 326 -12.84 8.69 25.03
N GLY A 327 -11.74 8.57 25.77
CA GLY A 327 -11.60 9.12 27.11
C GLY A 327 -12.37 8.33 28.16
N ASP A 328 -12.37 8.84 29.39
CA ASP A 328 -13.09 8.27 30.54
C ASP A 328 -14.57 8.70 30.62
N ASP A 329 -15.07 9.44 29.62
CA ASP A 329 -16.40 10.05 29.66
C ASP A 329 -17.51 9.01 29.39
N ASP A 330 -17.95 8.34 30.46
CA ASP A 330 -19.33 7.84 30.63
C ASP A 330 -20.14 8.83 31.50
#